data_AF-A0A6G2JKP6-F1
#
_entry.id   AF-A0A6G2JKP6-F1
#
_cell.length_a   1.000
_cell.length_b   1.000
_cell.length_c   1.000
_cell.angle_alpha   90.00
_cell.angle_beta   90.00
_cell.angle_gamma   90.00
#
_symmetry.space_group_name_H-M   'P 1'
#
loop_
_entity.id
_entity.type
_entity.pdbx_description
1 polymer ?
#
loop_
_entity_poly.entity_id
_entity_poly.type
_entity_poly.pdbx_seq_one_letter_code
_entity_poly.pdbx_strand_id
1 'polypeptide(L)'
;MTLASKEIAEQATLSMLAKNAADVMIIDLRGLSSITDYFVIGTAGSEPQIKAVVEQVASDLKERETIPWHSEGKQSWRWVLLDYVDVVVHVFRAEVRAFYGLERLWGDAPRIAVTTDAATGEIIRTSDAGVPEIGVDALEHEA
;
A
#
# COMPACT_ATOMS: atom_id res chain seq x y z
N MET A 1 13.82 10.13 -12.44
CA MET A 1 14.02 10.70 -11.07
C MET A 1 13.58 9.62 -10.09
N THR A 2 14.33 9.32 -9.04
CA THR A 2 13.92 8.29 -8.07
C THR A 2 12.77 8.83 -7.20
N LEU A 3 11.67 8.07 -7.08
CA LEU A 3 10.55 8.44 -6.23
C LEU A 3 10.96 8.42 -4.75
N ALA A 4 10.41 9.34 -3.96
CA ALA A 4 10.50 9.26 -2.50
C ALA A 4 9.66 8.08 -1.97
N SER A 5 10.06 7.50 -0.83
CA SER A 5 9.36 6.38 -0.19
C SER A 5 7.88 6.64 0.04
N LYS A 6 7.52 7.88 0.41
CA LYS A 6 6.14 8.32 0.55
C LYS A 6 5.34 8.23 -0.77
N GLU A 7 5.92 8.67 -1.88
CA GLU A 7 5.26 8.63 -3.20
C GLU A 7 5.03 7.19 -3.67
N ILE A 8 5.98 6.28 -3.36
CA ILE A 8 5.84 4.85 -3.65
C ILE A 8 4.66 4.27 -2.83
N ALA A 9 4.57 4.60 -1.54
CA ALA A 9 3.50 4.12 -0.68
C ALA A 9 2.11 4.62 -1.12
N GLU A 10 2.02 5.89 -1.52
CA GLU A 10 0.79 6.48 -2.04
C GLU A 10 0.38 5.86 -3.37
N GLN A 11 1.31 5.74 -4.32
CA GLN A 11 1.02 5.13 -5.62
C GLN A 11 0.58 3.67 -5.47
N ALA A 12 1.27 2.87 -4.64
CA ALA A 12 0.87 1.49 -4.37
C ALA A 12 -0.54 1.39 -3.78
N THR A 13 -0.89 2.31 -2.87
CA THR A 13 -2.24 2.41 -2.27
C THR A 13 -3.30 2.68 -3.34
N LEU A 14 -3.06 3.64 -4.25
CA LEU A 14 -3.98 3.95 -5.34
C LEU A 14 -4.15 2.76 -6.30
N SER A 15 -3.06 2.08 -6.65
CA SER A 15 -3.07 0.89 -7.50
C SER A 15 -3.87 -0.26 -6.86
N MET A 16 -3.78 -0.43 -5.53
CA MET A 16 -4.57 -1.40 -4.78
C MET A 16 -6.08 -1.08 -4.85
N LEU A 17 -6.45 0.17 -4.60
CA LEU A 17 -7.85 0.62 -4.66
C LEU A 17 -8.43 0.49 -6.06
N ALA A 18 -7.65 0.80 -7.11
CA ALA A 18 -8.05 0.62 -8.50
C ALA A 18 -8.38 -0.84 -8.87
N LYS A 19 -7.94 -1.81 -8.06
CA LYS A 19 -8.27 -3.24 -8.18
C LYS A 19 -9.21 -3.74 -7.08
N ASN A 20 -9.96 -2.83 -6.46
CA ASN A 20 -10.94 -3.10 -5.42
C ASN A 20 -10.35 -3.89 -4.23
N ALA A 21 -9.08 -3.65 -3.89
CA ALA A 21 -8.53 -4.18 -2.66
C ALA A 21 -9.25 -3.54 -1.46
N ALA A 22 -9.55 -4.35 -0.45
CA ALA A 22 -10.20 -3.93 0.78
C ALA A 22 -9.18 -3.60 1.87
N ASP A 23 -9.62 -2.82 2.85
CA ASP A 23 -8.89 -2.50 4.07
C ASP A 23 -7.45 -2.01 3.79
N VAL A 24 -7.30 -1.16 2.78
CA VAL A 24 -6.00 -0.64 2.35
C VAL A 24 -5.52 0.39 3.37
N MET A 25 -4.26 0.26 3.81
CA MET A 25 -3.67 1.19 4.75
C MET A 25 -2.17 1.33 4.58
N ILE A 26 -1.65 2.48 5.03
CA ILE A 26 -0.23 2.75 5.17
C ILE A 26 0.12 2.71 6.66
N ILE A 27 1.21 2.05 7.00
CA ILE A 27 1.82 2.08 8.35
C ILE A 27 3.16 2.79 8.23
N ASP A 28 3.34 3.88 8.98
CA ASP A 28 4.58 4.67 9.03
C ASP A 28 5.54 4.07 10.06
N LEU A 29 6.60 3.45 9.57
CA LEU A 29 7.61 2.79 10.39
C LEU A 29 8.84 3.67 10.64
N ARG A 30 8.87 4.90 10.11
CA ARG A 30 10.00 5.81 10.29
C ARG A 30 10.20 6.12 11.77
N GLY A 31 11.44 5.97 12.24
CA GLY A 31 11.78 6.13 13.65
C GLY A 31 11.42 4.93 14.54
N LEU A 32 10.72 3.92 14.01
CA LEU A 32 10.41 2.66 14.70
C LEU A 32 11.19 1.47 14.11
N SER A 33 11.49 1.53 12.81
CA SER A 33 12.26 0.54 12.07
C SER A 33 13.43 1.20 11.35
N SER A 34 14.56 0.50 11.26
CA SER A 34 15.72 0.90 10.45
C SER A 34 15.78 0.17 9.10
N ILE A 35 14.76 -0.65 8.80
CA ILE A 35 14.76 -1.52 7.61
C ILE A 35 13.97 -0.89 6.46
N THR A 36 12.84 -0.25 6.76
CA THR A 36 11.94 0.31 5.76
C THR A 36 11.14 1.47 6.36
N ASP A 37 10.72 2.43 5.53
CA ASP A 37 9.97 3.60 5.97
C ASP A 37 8.48 3.30 6.11
N TYR A 38 7.90 2.53 5.17
CA TYR A 38 6.46 2.28 5.13
C TYR A 38 6.11 0.84 4.83
N PHE A 39 5.04 0.36 5.48
CA PHE A 39 4.27 -0.76 4.97
C PHE A 39 3.00 -0.25 4.29
N VAL A 40 2.66 -0.84 3.14
CA VAL A 40 1.36 -0.69 2.50
C VAL A 40 0.66 -2.03 2.54
N ILE A 41 -0.50 -2.11 3.17
CA ILE A 41 -1.22 -3.37 3.37
C ILE A 41 -2.57 -3.27 2.67
N GLY A 42 -2.91 -4.28 1.86
CA GLY A 42 -4.22 -4.42 1.24
C GLY A 42 -4.73 -5.87 1.30
N THR A 43 -6.05 -6.05 1.24
CA THR A 43 -6.70 -7.37 1.21
C THR A 43 -7.43 -7.61 -0.10
N ALA A 44 -7.32 -8.82 -0.63
CA ALA A 44 -8.08 -9.27 -1.79
C ALA A 44 -8.71 -10.65 -1.52
N GLY A 45 -9.93 -10.83 -2.04
CA GLY A 45 -10.79 -11.97 -1.70
C GLY A 45 -10.45 -13.27 -2.44
N SER A 46 -9.69 -13.19 -3.54
CA SER A 46 -9.38 -14.33 -4.40
C SER A 46 -7.98 -14.24 -5.01
N GLU A 47 -7.44 -15.37 -5.41
CA GLU A 47 -6.15 -15.45 -6.11
C GLU A 47 -6.11 -14.59 -7.39
N PRO A 48 -7.11 -14.63 -8.29
CA PRO A 48 -7.14 -13.74 -9.45
C PRO A 48 -7.09 -12.26 -9.08
N GLN A 49 -7.77 -11.86 -8.00
CA GLN A 49 -7.74 -10.47 -7.53
C GLN A 49 -6.37 -10.10 -6.94
N ILE A 50 -5.75 -10.98 -6.14
CA ILE A 50 -4.40 -10.75 -5.60
C ILE A 50 -3.42 -10.55 -6.74
N LYS A 51 -3.46 -11.41 -7.76
CA LYS A 51 -2.63 -11.26 -8.95
C LYS A 51 -2.86 -9.92 -9.63
N ALA A 52 -4.12 -9.53 -9.85
CA ALA A 52 -4.46 -8.25 -10.48
C ALA A 52 -3.97 -7.04 -9.67
N VAL A 53 -4.09 -7.07 -8.33
CA VAL A 53 -3.58 -6.01 -7.43
C VAL A 53 -2.05 -5.92 -7.53
N VAL A 54 -1.37 -7.05 -7.40
CA VAL A 54 0.11 -7.13 -7.44
C VAL A 54 0.66 -6.64 -8.78
N GLU A 55 0.04 -7.07 -9.88
CA GLU A 55 0.44 -6.63 -11.23
C GLU A 55 0.17 -5.14 -11.45
N GLN A 56 -0.95 -4.60 -10.97
CA GLN A 56 -1.25 -3.17 -11.07
C GLN A 56 -0.24 -2.32 -10.31
N VAL A 57 0.05 -2.67 -9.04
CA VAL A 57 1.07 -1.97 -8.23
C VAL A 57 2.43 -1.97 -8.94
N ALA A 58 2.87 -3.15 -9.42
CA ALA A 58 4.15 -3.27 -10.10
C ALA A 58 4.18 -2.51 -11.44
N SER A 59 3.06 -2.47 -12.18
CA SER A 59 2.96 -1.74 -13.45
C SER A 59 3.05 -0.23 -13.23
N ASP A 60 2.23 0.32 -12.33
CA ASP A 60 2.15 1.77 -12.13
C ASP A 60 3.46 2.34 -11.55
N LEU A 61 4.12 1.60 -10.66
CA LEU A 61 5.43 2.01 -10.14
C LEU A 61 6.52 1.86 -11.20
N LYS A 62 6.46 0.83 -12.05
CA LYS A 62 7.41 0.65 -13.16
C LYS A 62 7.31 1.76 -14.20
N GLU A 63 6.10 2.27 -14.49
CA GLU A 63 5.89 3.45 -15.36
C GLU A 63 6.60 4.70 -14.81
N ARG A 64 6.81 4.76 -13.51
CA ARG A 64 7.59 5.78 -12.80
C ARG A 64 9.03 5.34 -12.51
N GLU A 65 9.57 4.45 -13.34
CA GLU A 65 10.94 3.93 -13.27
C GLU A 65 11.28 3.22 -11.93
N THR A 66 10.28 2.81 -11.15
CA THR A 66 10.46 2.18 -9.84
C THR A 66 10.06 0.71 -9.90
N ILE A 67 11.04 -0.18 -9.84
CA ILE A 67 10.83 -1.64 -9.88
C ILE A 67 11.06 -2.25 -8.50
N PRO A 68 10.30 -3.29 -8.12
CA PRO A 68 10.52 -3.95 -6.85
C PRO A 68 11.90 -4.62 -6.86
N TRP A 69 12.67 -4.39 -5.79
CA TRP A 69 13.93 -5.06 -5.53
C TRP A 69 13.73 -6.57 -5.38
N HIS A 70 12.67 -6.97 -4.67
CA HIS A 70 12.33 -8.36 -4.47
C HIS A 70 10.81 -8.58 -4.46
N SER A 71 10.39 -9.82 -4.75
CA SER A 71 8.99 -10.21 -4.61
C SER A 71 8.86 -11.65 -4.13
N GLU A 72 7.98 -11.88 -3.16
CA GLU A 72 7.76 -13.19 -2.54
C GLU A 72 6.28 -13.58 -2.54
N GLY A 73 6.01 -14.89 -2.36
CA GLY A 73 4.66 -15.39 -2.07
C GLY A 73 3.75 -15.64 -3.28
N LYS A 74 4.19 -15.29 -4.49
CA LYS A 74 3.47 -15.51 -5.77
C LYS A 74 3.17 -16.97 -6.10
N GLN A 75 3.83 -17.93 -5.45
CA GLN A 75 3.56 -19.37 -5.62
C GLN A 75 2.25 -19.84 -4.99
N SER A 76 1.74 -19.11 -4.00
CA SER A 76 0.51 -19.49 -3.28
C SER A 76 -0.62 -18.48 -3.45
N TRP A 77 -0.29 -17.24 -3.85
CA TRP A 77 -1.24 -16.13 -3.95
C TRP A 77 -2.10 -15.93 -2.70
N ARG A 78 -1.60 -16.29 -1.52
CA ARG A 78 -2.30 -16.03 -0.25
C ARG A 78 -1.76 -14.83 0.51
N TRP A 79 -0.48 -14.55 0.32
CA TRP A 79 0.21 -13.38 0.80
C TRP A 79 1.34 -13.12 -0.17
N VAL A 80 1.30 -11.97 -0.84
CA VAL A 80 2.36 -11.51 -1.73
C VAL A 80 3.00 -10.28 -1.11
N LEU A 81 4.33 -10.24 -1.20
CA LEU A 81 5.15 -9.12 -0.76
C LEU A 81 5.89 -8.57 -1.98
N LEU A 82 5.83 -7.26 -2.19
CA LEU A 82 6.68 -6.52 -3.12
C LEU A 82 7.58 -5.59 -2.30
N ASP A 83 8.88 -5.81 -2.39
CA ASP A 83 9.90 -5.08 -1.64
C ASP A 83 10.52 -4.00 -2.53
N TYR A 84 10.38 -2.73 -2.14
CA TYR A 84 11.00 -1.57 -2.77
C TYR A 84 12.07 -0.94 -1.87
N VAL A 85 12.62 -1.70 -0.93
CA VAL A 85 13.59 -1.29 0.11
C VAL A 85 12.94 -0.36 1.14
N ASP A 86 12.64 0.87 0.75
CA ASP A 86 12.06 1.88 1.65
C ASP A 86 10.54 1.72 1.82
N VAL A 87 9.90 0.91 0.96
CA VAL A 87 8.48 0.56 1.08
C VAL A 87 8.29 -0.93 0.84
N VAL A 88 7.52 -1.57 1.70
CA VAL A 88 7.10 -2.96 1.50
C VAL A 88 5.58 -3.03 1.33
N VAL A 89 5.16 -3.54 0.18
CA VAL A 89 3.75 -3.68 -0.17
C VAL A 89 3.30 -5.12 0.11
N HIS A 90 2.28 -5.28 0.95
CA HIS A 90 1.69 -6.55 1.31
C HIS A 90 0.27 -6.68 0.77
N VAL A 91 0.03 -7.72 -0.02
CA VAL A 91 -1.31 -8.08 -0.52
C VAL A 91 -1.70 -9.41 0.09
N PHE A 92 -2.75 -9.42 0.91
CA PHE A 92 -3.18 -10.59 1.67
C PHE A 92 -4.52 -11.16 1.19
N ARG A 93 -4.72 -12.46 1.42
CA ARG A 93 -6.05 -13.01 1.69
C ARG A 93 -6.46 -12.70 3.13
N ALA A 94 -7.75 -12.47 3.33
CA ALA A 94 -8.31 -12.07 4.63
C ALA A 94 -7.90 -13.01 5.78
N GLU A 95 -7.98 -14.33 5.57
CA GLU A 95 -7.62 -15.31 6.60
C GLU A 95 -6.14 -15.29 6.96
N VAL A 96 -5.27 -14.97 5.99
CA VAL A 96 -3.82 -14.90 6.21
C VAL A 96 -3.43 -13.59 6.89
N ARG A 97 -4.07 -12.48 6.51
CA ARG A 97 -3.91 -11.18 7.18
C ARG A 97 -4.25 -11.30 8.67
N ALA A 98 -5.38 -11.92 8.98
CA ALA A 98 -5.83 -12.12 10.36
C ALA A 98 -4.87 -12.99 11.18
N PHE A 99 -4.25 -14.02 10.56
CA PHE A 99 -3.29 -14.89 11.23
C PHE A 99 -1.98 -14.18 11.58
N TYR A 100 -1.40 -13.42 10.63
CA TYR A 100 -0.12 -12.74 10.85
C TYR A 100 -0.26 -11.43 11.63
N GLY A 101 -1.35 -10.70 11.43
CA GLY A 101 -1.70 -9.48 12.18
C GLY A 101 -0.57 -8.45 12.23
N LEU A 102 0.01 -8.10 11.08
CA LEU A 102 1.13 -7.16 11.01
C LEU A 102 0.77 -5.79 11.62
N GLU A 103 -0.49 -5.38 11.49
CA GLU A 103 -1.03 -4.17 12.09
C GLU A 103 -0.99 -4.21 13.60
N ARG A 104 -1.14 -5.39 14.20
CA ARG A 104 -0.99 -5.57 15.65
C ARG A 104 0.47 -5.60 16.06
N LEU A 105 1.34 -6.19 15.23
CA LEU A 105 2.78 -6.20 15.47
C LEU A 105 3.37 -4.78 15.50
N TRP A 106 2.86 -3.90 14.63
CA TRP A 106 3.24 -2.49 14.54
C TRP A 106 2.16 -1.57 15.13
N GLY A 107 1.47 -1.99 16.19
CA GLY A 107 0.33 -1.24 16.74
C GLY A 107 0.65 0.15 17.27
N ASP A 108 1.92 0.42 17.60
CA ASP A 108 2.40 1.74 18.05
C ASP A 108 2.76 2.67 16.88
N ALA A 109 2.79 2.15 15.66
CA ALA A 109 3.12 2.92 14.47
C ALA A 109 1.90 3.70 13.97
N PRO A 110 2.08 4.96 13.52
CA PRO A 110 1.00 5.69 12.90
C PRO A 110 0.46 4.98 11.67
N ARG A 111 -0.87 5.03 11.52
CA ARG A 111 -1.56 4.40 10.40
C ARG A 111 -2.52 5.36 9.71
N ILE A 112 -2.67 5.14 8.42
CA ILE A 112 -3.60 5.85 7.56
C ILE A 112 -4.38 4.83 6.78
N ALA A 113 -5.66 4.68 7.09
CA ALA A 113 -6.58 3.91 6.29
C ALA A 113 -6.98 4.73 5.06
N VAL A 114 -7.00 4.09 3.88
CA VAL A 114 -7.36 4.73 2.62
C VAL A 114 -8.46 3.94 1.96
N THR A 115 -9.55 4.62 1.63
CA THR A 115 -10.72 4.02 0.96
C THR A 115 -11.18 4.87 -0.21
N THR A 116 -11.99 4.29 -1.08
CA THR A 116 -12.70 5.03 -2.13
C THR A 116 -14.15 5.19 -1.71
N ASP A 117 -14.67 6.42 -1.77
CA ASP A 117 -16.09 6.69 -1.59
C ASP A 117 -16.89 6.03 -2.72
N ALA A 118 -17.88 5.22 -2.36
CA ALA A 118 -18.62 4.43 -3.34
C ALA A 118 -19.54 5.27 -4.25
N ALA A 119 -19.93 6.48 -3.83
CA ALA A 119 -20.87 7.32 -4.57
C ALA A 119 -20.14 8.32 -5.50
N THR A 120 -19.01 8.84 -5.05
CA THR A 120 -18.27 9.93 -5.72
C THR A 120 -16.98 9.45 -6.37
N GLY A 121 -16.43 8.32 -5.93
CA GLY A 121 -15.11 7.84 -6.34
C GLY A 121 -13.94 8.59 -5.69
N GLU A 122 -14.21 9.50 -4.75
CA GLU A 122 -13.18 10.26 -4.04
C GLU A 122 -12.34 9.35 -3.13
N ILE A 123 -11.05 9.64 -3.02
CA ILE A 123 -10.15 8.94 -2.11
C ILE A 123 -10.26 9.57 -0.71
N ILE A 124 -10.72 8.78 0.25
CA ILE A 124 -10.85 9.17 1.66
C ILE A 124 -9.64 8.63 2.43
N ARG A 125 -9.04 9.47 3.27
CA ARG A 125 -7.94 9.10 4.17
C ARG A 125 -8.37 9.32 5.61
N THR A 126 -8.21 8.31 6.46
CA THR A 126 -8.51 8.38 7.88
C THR A 126 -7.28 8.00 8.67
N SER A 127 -6.75 8.94 9.47
CA SER A 127 -5.65 8.67 10.40
C SER A 127 -6.19 8.36 11.79
N ASP A 128 -5.51 7.45 12.47
CA ASP A 128 -5.71 7.24 13.89
C ASP A 128 -5.06 8.42 14.63
N ALA A 129 -5.87 9.44 14.94
CA ALA A 129 -5.57 10.67 15.67
C ALA A 129 -4.12 10.79 16.21
N GLY A 130 -3.25 11.45 15.46
CA GLY A 130 -1.88 11.78 15.89
C GLY A 130 -0.88 12.18 14.81
N VAL A 131 -1.18 11.93 13.52
CA VAL A 131 -0.27 12.29 12.40
C VAL A 131 -0.94 13.29 11.45
N PRO A 132 -0.22 14.34 11.02
CA PRO A 132 -0.79 15.36 10.14
C PRO A 132 -1.31 14.75 8.85
N GLU A 133 -2.42 15.29 8.36
CA GLU A 133 -2.99 14.95 7.06
C GLU A 133 -1.89 14.88 6.01
N ILE A 134 -1.82 13.73 5.33
CA ILE A 134 -1.02 13.62 4.14
C ILE A 134 -1.79 14.31 3.02
N GLY A 135 -1.58 15.63 2.93
CA GLY A 135 -2.12 16.45 1.86
C GLY A 135 -1.59 15.97 0.51
N VAL A 136 -2.52 15.71 -0.41
CA VAL A 136 -2.26 15.74 -1.85
C VAL A 136 -3.03 16.96 -2.36
N ASP A 137 -2.46 18.14 -2.15
CA ASP A 137 -2.81 19.29 -2.99
C ASP A 137 -1.92 19.28 -4.23
N ALA A 138 -2.55 19.62 -5.34
CA ALA A 138 -2.00 19.84 -6.67
C ALA A 138 -1.69 18.58 -7.51
N LEU A 139 -2.75 17.93 -7.99
CA LEU A 139 -2.89 17.79 -9.45
C LEU A 139 -3.03 19.20 -10.04
N GLU A 140 -1.91 19.92 -10.23
CA GLU A 140 -1.84 20.96 -11.24
C GLU A 140 -1.38 20.32 -12.53
N HIS A 141 -2.38 20.01 -13.36
CA HIS A 141 -2.22 19.99 -14.80
C HIS A 141 -1.87 21.41 -15.28
N GLU A 142 -1.15 21.50 -16.39
CA GLU A 142 -0.85 22.68 -17.23
C GLU A 142 0.57 23.25 -17.15
N ALA A 143 1.38 22.81 -18.13
CA ALA A 143 2.09 23.62 -19.15
C ALA A 143 3.49 23.09 -19.48
#